data_AF-A0A1F7CMH1-F1
#
_entry.id   AF-A0A1F7CMH1-F1
#
_cell.length_a   1.000
_cell.length_b   1.000
_cell.length_c   1.000
_cell.angle_alpha   90.00
_cell.angle_beta   90.00
_cell.angle_gamma   90.00
#
_symmetry.space_group_name_H-M   'P 1'
#
loop_
_entity.id
_entity.type
_entity.pdbx_description
1 polymer ?
#
loop_
_entity_poly.entity_id
_entity_poly.type
_entity_poly.pdbx_seq_one_letter_code
_entity_poly.pdbx_strand_id
1 'polypeptide(L)' 'MTFGTGISLRQFSPQLRNDAMRHQIILDRVERDSVIEGLPRFNEKSKAECLSAIKKASKR' A
#
# COMPACT_ATOMS: atom_id res chain seq x y z
N MET A 1 -13.04 -4.71 -32.94
CA MET A 1 -13.07 -4.36 -31.50
C MET A 1 -12.03 -5.21 -30.78
N THR A 2 -10.90 -4.63 -30.40
CA THR A 2 -9.86 -5.34 -29.61
C THR A 2 -9.88 -4.82 -28.18
N PHE A 3 -10.87 -5.25 -27.40
CA PHE A 3 -10.82 -5.14 -25.94
C PHE A 3 -9.96 -6.29 -25.39
N GLY A 4 -9.09 -6.01 -24.42
CA GLY A 4 -8.38 -7.06 -23.67
C GLY A 4 -7.09 -7.60 -24.29
N THR A 5 -6.54 -6.99 -25.34
CA THR A 5 -5.26 -7.41 -25.95
C THR A 5 -4.02 -6.78 -25.31
N GLY A 6 -4.20 -5.88 -24.33
CA GLY A 6 -3.11 -5.20 -23.62
C GLY A 6 -2.61 -5.97 -22.40
N ILE A 7 -1.48 -5.51 -21.83
CA ILE A 7 -0.93 -6.04 -20.58
C ILE A 7 -1.96 -5.86 -19.46
N SER A 8 -2.26 -6.93 -18.72
CA SER A 8 -3.19 -6.84 -17.59
C SER A 8 -2.64 -5.93 -16.48
N LEU A 9 -3.53 -5.30 -15.71
CA LEU A 9 -3.11 -4.51 -14.54
C LEU A 9 -2.23 -5.32 -13.58
N ARG A 10 -2.56 -6.60 -13.39
CA ARG A 10 -1.77 -7.51 -12.54
C ARG A 10 -0.35 -7.71 -13.08
N GLN A 11 -0.18 -7.81 -14.41
CA GLN A 11 1.13 -7.91 -15.05
C GLN A 11 1.90 -6.58 -15.05
N PHE A 12 1.20 -5.46 -15.19
CA PHE A 12 1.82 -4.14 -15.20
C PHE A 12 2.25 -3.68 -13.80
N SER A 13 1.47 -3.98 -12.76
CA SER A 13 1.69 -3.45 -11.41
C SER A 13 2.16 -4.53 -10.42
N PRO A 14 3.45 -4.54 -10.03
CA PRO A 14 4.00 -5.55 -9.12
C PRO A 14 3.32 -5.60 -7.76
N GLN A 15 2.83 -4.47 -7.24
CA GLN A 15 2.11 -4.41 -5.96
C GLN A 15 0.78 -5.19 -5.95
N LEU A 16 0.22 -5.51 -7.12
CA LEU A 16 -0.96 -6.38 -7.22
C LEU A 16 -0.61 -7.87 -7.10
N ARG A 17 0.68 -8.22 -7.16
CA ARG A 17 1.18 -9.59 -7.01
C ARG A 17 1.98 -9.80 -5.72
N ASN A 18 2.57 -8.73 -5.20
CA ASN A 18 3.41 -8.76 -4.00
C ASN A 18 2.76 -7.97 -2.87
N ASP A 19 2.28 -8.70 -1.87
CA ASP A 19 1.62 -8.15 -0.70
C ASP A 19 2.55 -7.26 0.13
N ALA A 20 3.82 -7.63 0.29
CA ALA A 20 4.78 -6.82 1.03
C ALA A 20 4.99 -5.46 0.36
N MET A 21 5.14 -5.43 -0.98
CA MET A 21 5.23 -4.17 -1.72
C MET A 21 3.95 -3.35 -1.60
N ARG A 22 2.79 -4.00 -1.68
CA ARG A 22 1.49 -3.34 -1.51
C ARG A 22 1.35 -2.69 -0.14
N HIS A 23 1.69 -3.44 0.92
CA HIS A 23 1.61 -2.96 2.29
C HIS A 23 2.54 -1.77 2.52
N GLN A 24 3.74 -1.79 1.94
CA GLN A 24 4.67 -0.66 2.03
C GLN A 24 4.11 0.60 1.35
N ILE A 25 3.56 0.48 0.14
CA ILE A 25 2.96 1.62 -0.58
C ILE A 25 1.78 2.21 0.21
N ILE A 26 0.96 1.35 0.82
CA ILE A 26 -0.16 1.81 1.66
C ILE A 26 0.38 2.56 2.88
N LEU A 27 1.38 2.02 3.57
CA LEU A 27 2.01 2.68 4.73
C LEU A 27 2.58 4.05 4.36
N ASP A 28 3.34 4.13 3.27
CA ASP A 28 3.94 5.38 2.78
C ASP A 28 2.88 6.40 2.36
N ARG A 29 1.73 5.93 1.84
CA ARG A 29 0.60 6.81 1.50
C ARG A 29 -0.07 7.35 2.75
N VAL A 30 -0.37 6.49 3.72
CA VAL A 30 -1.01 6.88 4.99
C VAL A 30 -0.13 7.86 5.77
N GLU A 31 1.19 7.64 5.83
CA GLU A 31 2.11 8.58 6.48
C GLU A 31 2.10 9.95 5.77
N ARG A 32 2.17 9.97 4.43
CA ARG A 32 2.12 11.22 3.66
C ARG A 32 0.82 11.97 3.85
N ASP A 33 -0.31 11.28 3.76
CA ASP A 33 -1.63 11.89 3.93
C ASP A 33 -1.76 12.45 5.36
N SER A 34 -1.25 11.73 6.37
CA SER A 34 -1.21 12.22 7.76
C SER A 34 -0.40 13.50 7.90
N VAL A 35 0.76 13.60 7.24
CA VAL A 35 1.58 14.82 7.25
C VAL A 35 0.89 15.99 6.54
N ILE A 36 0.18 15.72 5.43
CA ILE A 36 -0.61 16.74 4.73
C ILE A 36 -1.73 17.28 5.64
N GLU A 37 -2.32 16.42 6.46
CA GLU A 37 -3.34 16.76 7.47
C GLU A 37 -2.75 17.45 8.73
N GLY A 38 -1.43 17.70 8.77
CA GLY A 38 -0.76 18.40 9.86
C GLY A 38 -0.28 17.52 11.01
N LEU A 39 -0.34 16.19 10.86
CA LEU A 39 0.23 15.24 11.84
C LEU A 39 1.74 15.09 11.64
N PRO A 40 2.50 14.76 12.71
CA PRO A 40 3.91 14.45 12.56
C PRO A 40 4.13 13.16 11.75
N ARG A 41 5.32 13.02 11.14
CA ARG A 41 5.76 11.77 10.53
C ARG A 41 5.70 10.62 11.51
N PHE A 42 5.48 9.41 11.00
CA PHE A 42 5.38 8.24 11.85
C PHE A 42 6.76 7.90 12.42
N ASN A 43 6.81 7.63 13.72
CA ASN A 43 7.98 7.01 14.33
C ASN A 43 7.97 5.49 14.06
N GLU A 44 9.07 4.81 14.40
CA GLU A 44 9.22 3.37 14.13
C GLU A 44 8.10 2.53 14.76
N LYS A 45 7.64 2.89 15.96
CA LYS A 45 6.54 2.22 16.65
C LYS A 45 5.23 2.37 15.89
N SER A 46 4.85 3.58 15.52
CA SER A 46 3.63 3.86 14.75
C SER A 46 3.66 3.20 13.37
N LYS A 47 4.84 3.14 12.73
CA LYS A 47 5.03 2.41 11.46
C LYS A 47 4.77 0.92 11.63
N ALA A 48 5.34 0.31 12.68
CA ALA A 48 5.14 -1.11 12.97
C ALA A 48 3.68 -1.45 13.29
N GLU A 49 3.01 -0.62 14.10
CA GLU A 49 1.58 -0.79 14.44
C GLU A 49 0.69 -0.68 13.20
N CYS A 50 0.90 0.34 12.36
CA CYS A 50 0.13 0.54 11.14
C CYS A 50 0.38 -0.61 10.14
N LEU A 51 1.63 -1.04 9.96
CA LEU A 51 1.97 -2.18 9.10
C LEU A 51 1.31 -3.48 9.59
N SER A 52 1.25 -3.72 10.90
CA SER A 52 0.56 -4.86 11.49
C SER A 52 -0.94 -4.83 11.19
N ALA A 53 -1.58 -3.66 11.33
CA ALA A 53 -2.99 -3.48 11.01
C ALA A 53 -3.29 -3.74 9.51
N ILE A 54 -2.44 -3.24 8.61
CA ILE A 54 -2.53 -3.48 7.16
C ILE A 54 -2.43 -4.99 6.86
N LYS A 55 -1.44 -5.68 7.44
CA LYS A 55 -1.26 -7.13 7.29
C LYS A 55 -2.48 -7.91 7.77
N LYS A 56 -3.08 -7.51 8.90
CA LYS A 56 -4.29 -8.14 9.44
C LYS A 56 -5.48 -7.95 8.51
N ALA A 57 -5.67 -6.76 7.95
CA ALA A 57 -6.76 -6.47 7.02
C ALA A 57 -6.62 -7.23 5.68
N SER A 58 -5.38 -7.46 5.23
CA SER A 58 -5.08 -8.15 3.98
C SER A 58 -5.25 -9.67 4.02
N LYS A 59 -5.46 -10.28 5.20
CA LYS A 59 -5.64 -11.74 5.36
C LYS A 59 -7.09 -12.23 5.13
N ARG A 60 -7.99 -11.37 4.66
CA ARG A 60 -9.39 -11.70 4.38
C ARG A 60 -9.59 -12.23 2.96
#